data_AF-A0A6J0XTA5-F1
#
_entry.id   AF-A0A6J0XTA5-F1
#
_cell.length_a   1.000
_cell.length_b   1.000
_cell.length_c   1.000
_cell.angle_alpha   90.00
_cell.angle_beta   90.00
_cell.angle_gamma   90.00
#
_symmetry.space_group_name_H-M   'P 1'
#
loop_
_entity.id
_entity.type
_entity.pdbx_description
1 polymer ?
#
loop_
_entity_poly.entity_id
_entity_poly.type
_entity_poly.pdbx_seq_one_letter_code
_entity_poly.pdbx_strand_id
1 'polypeptide(L)'
;MAVEFPLVLYDCKFEKIKWIYDREVQEFNVTHLQQLWANHAVKTQILYSMLQGLDSVALPCGTGPKMDGMIEWRNVKPSVMKQTSAFVEGVKMRTYKPLMDRPKCQGLESRIQHFVRRGRIEHPHLSHEEETKAKRDCSDTREEENTVFEKPTKRICVDAELKSII
;
A
#
# COMPACT_ATOMS: atom_id res chain seq x y z
N MET A 1 -11.66 -10.58 10.49
CA MET A 1 -10.41 -9.83 10.19
C MET A 1 -9.63 -10.67 9.20
N ALA A 2 -9.29 -10.16 8.02
CA ALA A 2 -8.40 -10.90 7.11
C ALA A 2 -6.96 -10.70 7.57
N VAL A 3 -6.29 -11.82 7.83
CA VAL A 3 -5.11 -11.97 8.70
C VAL A 3 -3.88 -12.19 7.83
N GLU A 4 -2.79 -11.47 8.14
CA GLU A 4 -1.34 -11.72 7.88
C GLU A 4 -0.84 -12.23 6.51
N PHE A 5 -1.71 -12.65 5.60
CA PHE A 5 -1.40 -13.23 4.30
C PHE A 5 -2.17 -12.49 3.20
N PRO A 6 -1.58 -12.32 2.02
CA PRO A 6 -2.29 -11.72 0.90
C PRO A 6 -3.41 -12.65 0.44
N LEU A 7 -4.60 -12.08 0.34
CA LEU A 7 -5.72 -12.75 -0.31
C LEU A 7 -5.56 -12.62 -1.82
N VAL A 8 -5.47 -13.76 -2.50
CA VAL A 8 -5.46 -13.80 -3.96
C VAL A 8 -6.89 -13.96 -4.44
N LEU A 9 -7.45 -12.89 -5.02
CA LEU A 9 -8.72 -12.97 -5.73
C LEU A 9 -8.46 -13.60 -7.11
N TYR A 10 -8.72 -14.90 -7.20
CA TYR A 10 -8.45 -15.68 -8.42
C TYR A 10 -9.59 -15.63 -9.43
N ASP A 11 -10.84 -15.76 -8.98
CA ASP A 11 -12.03 -15.86 -9.83
C ASP A 11 -13.10 -14.87 -9.36
N CYS A 12 -13.83 -14.32 -10.32
CA CYS A 12 -14.94 -13.39 -10.10
C CYS A 12 -16.11 -13.83 -10.99
N LYS A 13 -17.21 -14.22 -10.35
CA LYS A 13 -18.43 -14.61 -11.05
C LYS A 13 -19.41 -13.44 -11.04
N PHE A 14 -19.86 -13.07 -12.23
CA PHE A 14 -20.87 -12.04 -12.40
C PHE A 14 -22.16 -12.68 -12.93
N GLU A 15 -23.26 -12.44 -12.24
CA GLU A 15 -24.57 -12.88 -12.71
C GLU A 15 -25.01 -12.07 -13.93
N LYS A 16 -25.74 -12.72 -14.84
CA LYS A 16 -26.37 -12.10 -16.03
C LYS A 16 -25.39 -11.49 -17.05
N ILE A 17 -24.10 -11.79 -16.96
CA ILE A 17 -23.10 -11.40 -17.97
C ILE A 17 -22.78 -12.60 -18.86
N LYS A 18 -22.74 -12.37 -20.18
CA LYS A 18 -22.22 -13.34 -21.16
C LYS A 18 -20.85 -12.85 -21.61
N TRP A 19 -19.81 -13.62 -21.31
CA TRP A 19 -18.46 -13.34 -21.80
C TRP A 19 -18.40 -13.56 -23.31
N ILE A 20 -17.79 -12.62 -24.01
CA ILE A 20 -17.51 -12.72 -25.45
C ILE A 20 -16.04 -13.06 -25.58
N TYR A 21 -15.75 -14.17 -26.26
CA TYR A 21 -14.40 -14.64 -26.49
C TYR A 21 -14.07 -14.52 -27.97
N ASP A 22 -12.95 -13.86 -28.26
CA ASP A 22 -12.34 -13.88 -29.57
C ASP A 22 -11.33 -15.05 -29.62
N ARG A 23 -11.34 -15.81 -30.72
CA ARG A 23 -10.46 -16.97 -30.90
C ARG A 23 -8.99 -16.57 -30.88
N GLU A 24 -8.60 -15.50 -31.57
CA GLU A 24 -7.21 -15.10 -31.70
C GLU A 24 -6.66 -14.59 -30.37
N VAL A 25 -7.47 -13.78 -29.67
CA VAL A 25 -7.13 -13.26 -28.33
C VAL A 25 -7.07 -14.39 -27.30
N GLN A 26 -7.98 -15.35 -27.38
CA GLN A 26 -7.99 -16.52 -26.49
C GLN A 26 -6.74 -17.37 -26.69
N GLU A 27 -6.35 -17.63 -27.93
CA GLU A 27 -5.13 -18.40 -28.25
C GLU A 27 -3.88 -17.67 -27.75
N PHE A 28 -3.77 -16.36 -28.02
CA PHE A 28 -2.69 -15.52 -27.50
C PHE A 28 -2.58 -15.58 -25.97
N ASN A 29 -3.70 -15.41 -25.27
CA ASN A 29 -3.75 -15.45 -23.81
C ASN A 29 -3.31 -16.82 -23.26
N VAL A 30 -3.79 -17.91 -23.87
CA VAL A 30 -3.40 -19.27 -23.46
C VAL A 30 -1.90 -19.48 -23.64
N THR A 31 -1.35 -19.14 -24.81
CA THR A 31 0.08 -19.26 -25.08
C THR A 31 0.91 -18.41 -24.11
N HIS A 32 0.49 -17.16 -23.87
CA HIS A 32 1.18 -16.27 -22.95
C HIS A 32 1.19 -16.80 -21.52
N LEU A 33 0.05 -17.27 -21.02
CA LEU A 33 -0.06 -17.86 -19.68
C LEU A 33 0.77 -19.14 -19.55
N GLN A 34 0.84 -19.98 -20.60
CA GLN A 34 1.71 -21.15 -20.62
C GLN A 34 3.19 -20.78 -20.54
N GLN A 35 3.62 -19.75 -21.27
CA GLN A 35 4.99 -19.24 -21.20
C GLN A 35 5.33 -18.71 -19.81
N LEU A 36 4.43 -17.91 -19.21
CA LEU A 36 4.61 -17.42 -17.84
C LEU A 36 4.71 -18.57 -16.84
N TRP A 37 3.81 -19.56 -16.95
CA TRP A 37 3.83 -20.74 -16.09
C TRP A 37 5.16 -21.48 -16.17
N ALA A 38 5.65 -21.78 -17.37
CA ALA A 38 6.93 -22.46 -17.55
C ALA A 38 8.09 -21.64 -16.97
N ASN A 39 8.12 -20.34 -17.23
CA ASN A 39 9.16 -19.43 -16.72
C ASN A 39 9.19 -19.41 -15.18
N HIS A 40 8.03 -19.25 -14.55
CA HIS A 40 7.92 -19.23 -13.10
C HIS A 40 8.23 -20.58 -12.46
N ALA A 41 7.81 -21.69 -13.08
CA ALA A 41 8.12 -23.05 -12.60
C ALA A 41 9.62 -23.32 -12.60
N VAL A 42 10.32 -23.01 -13.71
CA VAL A 42 11.78 -23.18 -13.82
C VAL A 42 12.51 -22.32 -12.79
N LYS A 43 12.15 -21.03 -12.67
CA LYS A 43 12.77 -20.13 -11.67
C LYS A 43 12.58 -20.64 -10.25
N THR A 44 11.37 -21.09 -9.91
CA THR A 44 11.04 -21.63 -8.58
C THR A 44 11.88 -22.87 -8.30
N GLN A 45 11.98 -23.78 -9.28
CA GLN A 45 12.75 -25.00 -9.12
C GLN A 45 14.25 -24.73 -8.92
N ILE A 46 14.83 -23.82 -9.71
CA ILE A 46 16.25 -23.45 -9.59
C ILE A 46 16.54 -22.88 -8.19
N LEU A 47 15.72 -21.93 -7.73
CA LEU A 47 15.89 -21.32 -6.41
C LEU A 47 15.74 -22.35 -5.29
N TYR A 48 14.76 -23.25 -5.40
CA TYR A 48 14.55 -24.29 -4.42
C TYR A 48 15.74 -25.27 -4.35
N SER A 49 16.27 -25.70 -5.50
CA SER A 49 17.48 -26.54 -5.54
C SER A 49 18.70 -25.83 -4.96
N MET A 50 18.86 -24.52 -5.20
CA MET A 50 19.93 -23.72 -4.58
C MET A 50 19.79 -23.70 -3.04
N LEU A 51 18.57 -23.51 -2.53
CA LEU A 51 18.31 -23.53 -1.08
C LEU A 51 18.62 -24.89 -0.45
N GLN A 52 18.30 -25.99 -1.13
CA GLN A 52 18.66 -27.35 -0.70
C GLN A 52 20.18 -27.60 -0.73
N GLY A 53 20.88 -27.04 -1.72
CA GLY A 53 22.34 -27.07 -1.76
C GLY A 53 22.95 -26.38 -0.53
N LEU A 54 22.41 -25.23 -0.13
CA LEU A 54 22.84 -24.51 1.07
C LEU A 54 22.55 -25.25 2.38
N ASP A 55 21.46 -26.03 2.44
CA ASP A 55 21.13 -26.87 3.61
C ASP A 55 22.20 -27.92 3.93
N SER A 56 22.94 -28.37 2.91
CA SER A 56 23.96 -29.42 3.02
C SER A 56 25.35 -28.87 3.36
N VAL A 57 25.51 -27.54 3.40
CA VAL A 57 26.78 -26.90 3.74
C VAL A 57 27.01 -27.05 5.24
N ALA A 58 28.13 -27.67 5.60
CA ALA A 58 28.57 -27.74 6.98
C ALA A 58 29.32 -26.46 7.35
N LEU A 59 28.96 -25.88 8.50
CA LEU A 59 29.53 -24.64 9.00
C LEU A 59 30.18 -24.87 10.37
N PRO A 60 31.26 -24.14 10.69
CA PRO A 60 31.81 -24.15 12.04
C PRO A 60 30.83 -23.44 12.99
N CYS A 61 30.27 -24.18 13.95
CA CYS A 61 29.39 -23.61 14.97
C CYS A 61 30.21 -23.30 16.24
N GLY A 62 30.68 -22.06 16.37
CA GLY A 62 31.37 -21.57 17.56
C GLY A 62 30.43 -20.82 18.50
N THR A 63 30.03 -21.43 19.61
CA THR A 63 29.54 -20.66 20.78
C THR A 63 30.06 -21.30 22.07
N GLY A 64 31.38 -21.30 22.22
CA GLY A 64 32.05 -21.68 23.48
C GLY A 64 33.54 -21.99 23.30
N PRO A 65 34.34 -22.00 24.39
CA PRO A 65 35.80 -22.16 24.32
C PRO A 65 36.27 -23.55 23.90
N LYS A 66 35.37 -24.53 23.80
CA LYS A 66 35.68 -25.93 23.47
C LYS A 66 34.52 -26.59 22.73
N MET A 67 34.39 -26.34 21.43
CA MET A 67 33.66 -27.25 20.55
C MET A 67 34.07 -26.96 19.10
N ASP A 68 34.94 -27.82 18.56
CA ASP A 68 35.30 -27.84 17.14
C ASP A 68 34.30 -28.75 16.40
N GLY A 69 33.04 -28.35 16.43
CA GLY A 69 31.92 -29.10 15.85
C GLY A 69 31.50 -28.49 14.53
N MET A 70 31.67 -29.22 13.44
CA MET A 70 31.06 -28.88 12.15
C MET A 70 29.57 -29.26 12.21
N ILE A 71 28.67 -28.31 11.99
CA ILE A 71 27.22 -28.56 11.99
C ILE A 71 26.67 -28.22 10.61
N GLU A 72 25.89 -29.12 10.01
CA GLU A 72 25.19 -28.85 8.76
C GLU A 72 24.11 -27.77 8.94
N TRP A 73 23.97 -26.87 7.96
CA TRP A 73 23.05 -25.75 8.03
C TRP A 73 21.60 -26.17 8.32
N ARG A 74 21.14 -27.27 7.71
CA ARG A 74 19.80 -27.84 7.95
C ARG A 74 19.49 -28.12 9.42
N ASN A 75 20.50 -28.46 10.22
CA ASN A 75 20.35 -28.81 11.63
C ASN A 75 20.35 -27.56 12.54
N VAL A 76 20.83 -26.41 12.04
CA VAL A 76 20.82 -25.13 12.77
C VAL A 76 19.52 -24.39 12.52
N LYS A 77 19.16 -24.18 11.25
CA LYS A 77 17.90 -23.55 10.84
C LYS A 77 17.45 -24.10 9.50
N PRO A 78 16.17 -24.49 9.36
CA PRO A 78 15.64 -24.87 8.05
C PRO A 78 15.71 -23.68 7.08
N SER A 79 16.26 -23.92 5.88
CA SER A 79 16.47 -22.89 4.83
C SER A 79 15.16 -22.28 4.30
N VAL A 80 14.06 -23.02 4.37
CA VAL A 80 12.80 -22.73 3.69
C VAL A 80 11.73 -22.26 4.71
N MET A 81 11.94 -21.11 5.36
CA MET A 81 11.07 -20.60 6.44
C MET A 81 10.49 -19.19 6.27
N LYS A 82 10.99 -18.39 5.31
CA LYS A 82 10.67 -16.95 5.21
C LYS A 82 9.92 -16.54 3.94
N GLN A 83 9.25 -17.46 3.26
CA GLN A 83 8.54 -17.25 1.99
C GLN A 83 7.42 -16.21 2.15
N THR A 84 6.69 -16.30 3.26
CA THR A 84 5.56 -15.41 3.58
C THR A 84 5.98 -13.95 3.74
N SER A 85 7.25 -13.71 4.07
CA SER A 85 7.78 -12.35 4.23
C SER A 85 7.84 -11.56 2.93
N ALA A 86 7.94 -12.24 1.77
CA ALA A 86 7.99 -11.59 0.46
C ALA A 86 6.63 -11.06 0.00
N PHE A 87 5.52 -11.60 0.53
CA PHE A 87 4.18 -11.21 0.12
C PHE A 87 3.56 -10.12 1.01
N VAL A 88 4.21 -9.75 2.12
CA VAL A 88 3.75 -8.65 2.96
C VAL A 88 4.25 -7.34 2.35
N GLU A 89 3.37 -6.62 1.68
CA GLU A 89 3.67 -5.29 1.12
C GLU A 89 3.93 -4.27 2.23
N GLY A 90 4.99 -3.46 2.07
CA GLY A 90 5.32 -2.34 2.96
C GLY A 90 6.63 -2.48 3.74
N VAL A 91 7.07 -1.37 4.32
CA VAL A 91 8.29 -1.31 5.14
C VAL A 91 8.01 -1.95 6.50
N LYS A 92 8.55 -3.15 6.73
CA LYS A 92 8.56 -3.74 8.08
C LYS A 92 9.48 -2.91 8.97
N MET A 93 8.89 -2.15 9.90
CA MET A 93 9.65 -1.45 10.94
C MET A 93 10.41 -2.49 11.76
N ARG A 94 11.74 -2.31 11.93
CA ARG A 94 12.58 -3.22 12.72
C ARG A 94 12.14 -3.31 14.19
N THR A 95 11.53 -2.23 14.68
CA THR A 95 10.94 -2.14 16.01
C THR A 95 9.47 -1.78 15.83
N TYR A 96 8.57 -2.65 16.30
CA TYR A 96 7.13 -2.37 16.26
C TYR A 96 6.83 -1.07 17.02
N LYS A 97 6.16 -0.13 16.35
CA LYS A 97 5.51 1.02 16.99
C LYS A 97 3.99 0.85 16.88
N PRO A 98 3.26 0.90 18.02
CA PRO A 98 1.80 0.90 18.04
C PRO A 98 1.22 1.97 17.11
N LEU A 99 0.02 1.73 16.56
CA LEU A 99 -0.58 2.59 15.53
C LEU A 99 -0.67 4.06 15.97
N MET A 100 -1.01 4.30 17.24
CA MET A 100 -1.15 5.64 17.80
C MET A 100 0.18 6.38 17.99
N ASP A 101 1.29 5.65 18.09
CA ASP A 101 2.64 6.19 18.31
C ASP A 101 3.41 6.44 17.01
N ARG A 102 2.79 6.16 15.86
CA ARG A 102 3.39 6.42 14.55
C ARG A 102 3.36 7.91 14.26
N PRO A 103 4.40 8.46 13.58
CA PRO A 103 4.36 9.85 13.14
C PRO A 103 3.16 10.04 12.24
N LYS A 104 2.25 10.94 12.65
CA LYS A 104 1.07 11.28 11.86
C LYS A 104 1.50 12.21 10.73
N CYS A 105 0.94 12.01 9.54
CA CYS A 105 1.01 13.04 8.51
C CYS A 105 0.33 14.32 9.03
N GLN A 106 0.69 15.47 8.46
CA GLN A 106 -0.04 16.71 8.71
C GLN A 106 -1.54 16.47 8.49
N GLY A 107 -2.37 16.92 9.45
CA GLY A 107 -3.82 16.78 9.40
C GLY A 107 -4.41 17.35 8.11
N LEU A 108 -5.53 16.79 7.66
CA LEU A 108 -6.21 17.23 6.44
C LEU A 108 -6.56 18.72 6.54
N GLU A 109 -7.00 19.14 7.72
CA GLU A 109 -7.36 20.52 8.07
C GLU A 109 -6.16 21.45 7.90
N SER A 110 -5.01 21.07 8.42
CA SER A 110 -3.76 21.84 8.27
C SER A 110 -3.30 21.89 6.81
N ARG A 111 -3.55 20.84 6.04
CA ARG A 111 -3.26 20.80 4.60
C ARG A 111 -4.22 21.69 3.80
N ILE A 112 -5.52 21.68 4.13
CA ILE A 112 -6.54 22.56 3.56
C ILE A 112 -6.18 24.03 3.86
N GLN A 113 -5.88 24.39 5.11
CA GLN A 113 -5.48 25.74 5.50
C GLN A 113 -4.23 26.22 4.74
N HIS A 114 -3.24 25.35 4.55
CA HIS A 114 -2.06 25.67 3.75
C HIS A 114 -2.44 26.05 2.30
N PHE A 115 -3.34 25.30 1.66
CA PHE A 115 -3.80 25.58 0.30
C PHE A 115 -4.74 26.80 0.21
N VAL A 116 -5.57 27.03 1.23
CA VAL A 116 -6.41 28.24 1.36
C VAL A 116 -5.55 29.49 1.51
N ARG A 117 -4.53 29.45 2.37
CA ARG A 117 -3.57 30.57 2.54
C ARG A 117 -2.80 30.87 1.25
N ARG A 118 -2.52 29.84 0.45
CA ARG A 118 -1.91 29.96 -0.88
C ARG A 118 -2.89 30.41 -1.96
N GLY A 119 -4.18 30.54 -1.65
CA GLY A 119 -5.24 30.94 -2.59
C GLY A 119 -5.56 29.90 -3.67
N ARG A 120 -5.20 28.63 -3.46
CA ARG A 120 -5.42 27.55 -4.44
C ARG A 120 -6.77 26.85 -4.29
N ILE A 121 -7.38 26.92 -3.11
CA ILE A 121 -8.65 26.26 -2.76
C ILE A 121 -9.45 27.22 -1.87
N GLU A 122 -10.78 27.19 -1.96
CA GLU A 122 -11.69 27.93 -1.06
C GLU A 122 -11.98 27.13 0.22
N HIS A 123 -12.17 27.80 1.36
CA HIS A 123 -12.37 27.10 2.62
C HIS A 123 -13.76 26.44 2.67
N PRO A 124 -13.89 25.13 2.97
CA PRO A 124 -15.18 24.40 2.93
C PRO A 124 -16.27 24.85 3.91
N HIS A 125 -16.03 25.87 4.75
CA HIS A 125 -17.00 26.33 5.76
C HIS A 125 -17.91 27.46 5.26
N LEU A 126 -17.74 27.96 4.04
CA LEU A 126 -18.55 29.06 3.50
C LEU A 126 -19.72 28.61 2.61
N SER A 127 -19.88 27.30 2.35
CA SER A 127 -20.91 26.78 1.43
C SER A 127 -22.07 26.03 2.10
N HIS A 128 -22.16 26.02 3.44
CA HIS A 128 -23.17 25.20 4.14
C HIS A 128 -23.97 25.92 5.24
N GLU A 129 -23.89 27.25 5.35
CA GLU A 129 -24.69 28.00 6.34
C GLU A 129 -26.13 28.31 5.88
N GLU A 130 -26.52 28.01 4.63
CA GLU A 130 -27.90 28.27 4.16
C GLU A 130 -28.89 27.11 4.36
N GLU A 131 -28.46 25.86 4.57
CA GLU A 131 -29.38 24.70 4.48
C GLU A 131 -29.72 23.94 5.77
N THR A 132 -29.23 24.33 6.96
CA THR A 132 -29.54 23.55 8.19
C THR A 132 -29.96 24.39 9.40
N LYS A 133 -30.98 25.24 9.24
CA LYS A 133 -31.81 25.69 10.37
C LYS A 133 -33.08 24.83 10.49
N ALA A 134 -32.88 23.56 10.88
CA ALA A 134 -33.93 22.72 11.44
C ALA A 134 -33.38 21.98 12.67
N LYS A 135 -33.53 22.63 13.83
CA LYS A 135 -33.54 22.12 15.22
C LYS A 135 -32.67 20.88 15.54
N ARG A 136 -31.62 21.12 16.33
CA ARG A 136 -31.33 20.35 17.55
C ARG A 136 -30.41 21.18 18.46
N ASP A 137 -30.96 21.52 19.62
CA ASP A 137 -30.23 22.13 20.73
C ASP A 137 -29.20 21.14 21.31
N CYS A 138 -27.96 21.60 21.49
CA CYS A 138 -27.16 21.30 22.67
C CYS A 138 -26.01 22.31 22.73
N SER A 139 -25.93 23.05 23.82
CA SER A 139 -24.95 24.10 24.12
C SER A 139 -23.56 23.53 24.34
N ASP A 140 -22.53 24.15 23.77
CA ASP A 140 -21.31 24.47 24.51
C ASP A 140 -20.48 25.58 23.84
N THR A 141 -19.81 26.31 24.71
CA THR A 141 -19.28 27.69 24.65
C THR A 141 -18.27 28.02 23.54
N ARG A 142 -18.42 29.22 22.97
CA ARG A 142 -17.44 29.91 22.09
C ARG A 142 -16.35 30.57 22.92
N GLU A 143 -15.10 30.47 22.47
CA GLU A 143 -14.08 31.50 22.69
C GLU A 143 -13.65 32.02 21.31
N GLU A 144 -13.95 33.30 21.04
CA GLU A 144 -13.56 34.02 19.83
C GLU A 144 -12.20 34.71 20.08
N GLU A 145 -11.16 34.33 19.34
CA GLU A 145 -9.96 35.15 19.20
C GLU A 145 -9.95 35.82 17.83
N ASN A 146 -10.21 37.13 17.84
CA ASN A 146 -10.16 38.00 16.67
C ASN A 146 -8.72 38.30 16.28
N THR A 147 -8.22 37.69 15.19
CA THR A 147 -7.02 38.17 14.51
C THR A 147 -7.37 38.74 13.14
N VAL A 148 -7.25 40.07 13.04
CA VAL A 148 -7.42 40.87 11.82
C VAL A 148 -6.42 40.40 10.77
N PHE A 149 -6.89 39.93 9.60
CA PHE A 149 -6.05 39.56 8.47
C PHE A 149 -6.21 40.59 7.32
N GLU A 150 -5.11 41.27 6.99
CA GLU A 150 -4.97 42.02 5.74
C GLU A 150 -5.09 41.06 4.54
N LYS A 151 -5.82 41.49 3.51
CA LYS A 151 -6.08 40.72 2.29
C LYS A 151 -4.90 40.84 1.32
N PRO A 152 -4.22 39.74 0.90
CA PRO A 152 -3.35 39.77 -0.25
C PRO A 152 -4.14 39.53 -1.54
N THR A 153 -3.84 40.32 -2.57
CA THR A 153 -4.49 40.33 -3.88
C THR A 153 -4.28 39.00 -4.62
N LYS A 154 -5.38 38.32 -4.99
CA LYS A 154 -5.37 37.07 -5.78
C LYS A 154 -4.83 37.34 -7.19
N ARG A 155 -3.81 36.58 -7.62
CA ARG A 155 -3.56 36.36 -9.06
C ARG A 155 -4.42 35.19 -9.51
N ILE A 156 -5.38 35.45 -10.37
CA ILE A 156 -6.24 34.44 -10.99
C ILE A 156 -5.42 33.77 -12.09
N CYS A 157 -5.20 32.46 -11.96
CA CYS A 157 -4.78 31.62 -13.09
C CYS A 157 -6.06 31.15 -13.79
N VAL A 158 -6.25 31.59 -15.03
CA VAL A 158 -7.32 31.14 -15.91
C VAL A 158 -6.94 29.73 -16.39
N ASP A 159 -7.79 28.74 -16.13
CA ASP A 159 -7.64 27.41 -16.73
C ASP A 159 -7.76 27.52 -18.25
N ALA A 160 -6.73 27.08 -18.96
CA ALA A 160 -6.74 27.00 -20.41
C ALA A 160 -7.68 25.86 -20.84
N GLU A 161 -8.80 26.21 -21.45
CA GLU A 161 -9.67 25.26 -22.14
C GLU A 161 -8.88 24.53 -23.23
N LEU A 162 -8.62 23.23 -23.02
CA LEU A 162 -8.18 22.33 -24.08
C LEU A 162 -9.36 22.08 -25.02
N LYS A 163 -9.45 22.90 -26.08
CA LYS A 163 -10.33 22.63 -27.22
C LYS A 163 -9.93 21.29 -27.84
N SER A 164 -10.86 20.35 -27.85
CA SER A 164 -10.79 19.14 -28.66
C SER A 164 -10.64 19.53 -30.13
N ILE A 165 -9.54 19.11 -30.75
CA ILE A 165 -9.36 19.18 -32.20
C ILE A 165 -9.83 17.83 -32.76
N ILE A 166 -10.66 17.97 -33.80
CA ILE A 166 -11.33 16.96 -34.64
C ILE A 166 -10.34 15.94 -35.20
#